data_AF-A0A660VZC9-F1
#
_entry.id   AF-A0A660VZC9-F1
#
_cell.length_a   1.000
_cell.length_b   1.000
_cell.length_c   1.000
_cell.angle_alpha   90.00
_cell.angle_beta   90.00
_cell.angle_gamma   90.00
#
_symmetry.space_group_name_H-M   'P 1'
#
loop_
_entity.id
_entity.type
_entity.pdbx_description
1 polymer ?
#
loop_
_entity_poly.entity_id
_entity_poly.type
_entity_poly.pdbx_seq_one_letter_code
_entity_poly.pdbx_strand_id
1 'polypeptide(L)'
;MGPLHSISGRPLARPLAWRAALMATALAAAPATHAQSLPSVVLEQLEISEGLAGFGGDLDPIDAFGYAVETLGDLDGDGVPDLAVGTNLDDDGGNFTGAVWILFLNPDGTVKAEQKISALAGGFGGTLLPGDRFGSGVASLGDLDGDGVIDLAVGTSFADTFGFSSGAIWILLLNADGTVKSELEISGNTPALVGLIPFNARFGRSLEALGDLNGDGVTELAVGAWKDAGGATLVLFLDSAGSVQSATKIAAGQSGLDADVAVNFGTGIAALGDLDGDGVRDMAVGANGADDWRGEVWVLFLNSDGTVKQHQRIAQDSGGFGGALDPDDLFGTSLGTL
;
A
#
# COMPACT_ATOMS: atom_id res chain seq x y z
N MET A 1 -3.55 -40.70 56.32
CA MET A 1 -4.36 -41.04 55.13
C MET A 1 -5.57 -40.13 55.12
N GLY A 2 -5.50 -39.04 54.37
CA GLY A 2 -6.62 -38.13 54.09
C GLY A 2 -6.72 -37.97 52.56
N PRO A 3 -7.93 -37.89 51.98
CA PRO A 3 -8.11 -38.05 50.54
C PRO A 3 -7.69 -36.80 49.75
N LEU A 4 -7.04 -37.06 48.62
CA LEU A 4 -6.67 -36.07 47.60
C LEU A 4 -7.93 -35.58 46.87
N HIS A 5 -8.12 -34.27 46.84
CA HIS A 5 -9.11 -33.61 45.99
C HIS A 5 -8.62 -33.61 44.53
N SER A 6 -9.46 -34.18 43.66
CA SER A 6 -9.39 -34.14 42.20
C SER A 6 -9.54 -32.70 41.70
N ILE A 7 -8.57 -32.22 40.91
CA ILE A 7 -8.64 -30.96 40.18
C ILE A 7 -9.29 -31.23 38.83
N SER A 8 -10.47 -30.67 38.64
CA SER A 8 -11.25 -30.67 37.40
C SER A 8 -10.54 -29.93 36.27
N GLY A 9 -10.61 -30.50 35.06
CA GLY A 9 -10.02 -29.98 33.84
C GLY A 9 -10.44 -28.55 33.50
N ARG A 10 -9.45 -27.76 33.07
CA ARG A 10 -9.67 -26.50 32.35
C ARG A 10 -9.75 -26.81 30.86
N PRO A 11 -10.70 -26.25 30.10
CA PRO A 11 -10.72 -26.39 28.65
C PRO A 11 -9.55 -25.61 28.04
N LEU A 12 -8.94 -26.20 27.01
CA LEU A 12 -7.87 -25.62 26.20
C LEU A 12 -8.36 -24.35 25.50
N ALA A 13 -7.57 -23.29 25.59
CA ALA A 13 -7.78 -22.06 24.85
C ALA A 13 -7.73 -22.34 23.33
N ARG A 14 -8.69 -21.79 22.59
CA ARG A 14 -8.67 -21.74 21.13
C ARG A 14 -7.70 -20.63 20.67
N PRO A 15 -6.96 -20.80 19.57
CA PRO A 15 -6.05 -19.76 19.09
C PRO A 15 -6.82 -18.57 18.50
N LEU A 16 -6.24 -17.38 18.65
CA LEU A 16 -6.70 -16.11 18.11
C LEU A 16 -6.64 -16.14 16.58
N ALA A 17 -7.80 -16.03 15.92
CA ALA A 17 -7.88 -15.68 14.51
C ALA A 17 -7.70 -14.16 14.39
N TRP A 18 -6.79 -13.73 13.52
CA TRP A 18 -6.62 -12.32 13.17
C TRP A 18 -7.83 -11.92 12.31
N ARG A 19 -8.48 -10.82 12.67
CA ARG A 19 -9.62 -10.25 11.92
C ARG A 19 -9.11 -9.01 11.18
N ALA A 20 -9.09 -9.04 9.86
CA ALA A 20 -8.99 -7.82 9.05
C ALA A 20 -10.40 -7.21 8.95
N ALA A 21 -10.52 -5.88 9.10
CA ALA A 21 -11.77 -5.15 8.94
C ALA A 21 -11.57 -4.09 7.87
N LEU A 22 -12.43 -4.09 6.85
CA LEU A 22 -12.49 -3.04 5.82
C LEU A 22 -13.36 -1.89 6.36
N MET A 23 -12.86 -0.65 6.31
CA MET A 23 -13.66 0.56 6.58
C MET A 23 -13.81 1.35 5.28
N ALA A 24 -15.05 1.52 4.81
CA ALA A 24 -15.41 2.50 3.79
C ALA A 24 -16.24 3.62 4.45
N THR A 25 -15.85 4.88 4.25
CA THR A 25 -16.61 6.05 4.75
C THR A 25 -16.99 6.96 3.60
N ALA A 26 -18.29 7.15 3.37
CA ALA A 26 -18.80 8.17 2.46
C ALA A 26 -19.00 9.50 3.21
N LEU A 27 -18.41 10.61 2.74
CA LEU A 27 -18.63 11.94 3.31
C LEU A 27 -19.17 12.92 2.26
N ALA A 28 -20.33 13.52 2.53
CA ALA A 28 -20.86 14.63 1.75
C ALA A 28 -20.28 15.96 2.27
N ALA A 29 -19.66 16.75 1.40
CA ALA A 29 -19.07 18.04 1.74
C ALA A 29 -20.13 19.13 2.03
N ALA A 30 -19.98 19.83 3.15
CA ALA A 30 -20.69 21.08 3.47
C ALA A 30 -19.66 22.15 3.91
N PRO A 31 -19.92 23.45 3.67
CA PRO A 31 -18.90 24.49 3.79
C PRO A 31 -18.55 24.78 5.25
N ALA A 32 -17.25 25.00 5.48
CA ALA A 32 -16.64 25.11 6.80
C ALA A 32 -17.08 26.38 7.57
N THR A 33 -17.71 26.17 8.73
CA THR A 33 -17.60 27.07 9.88
C THR A 33 -17.62 26.23 11.15
N HIS A 34 -16.51 26.21 11.90
CA HIS A 34 -16.35 25.71 13.28
C HIS A 34 -17.38 24.64 13.73
N ALA A 35 -17.48 23.55 12.97
CA ALA A 35 -18.27 22.40 13.37
C ALA A 35 -17.33 21.50 14.19
N GLN A 36 -17.63 21.33 15.48
CA GLN A 36 -17.14 20.17 16.19
C GLN A 36 -17.56 18.95 15.37
N SER A 37 -16.59 18.16 14.89
CA SER A 37 -16.88 16.95 14.14
C SER A 37 -17.79 16.07 15.00
N LEU A 38 -18.97 15.76 14.49
CA LEU A 38 -19.79 14.73 15.08
C LEU A 38 -18.98 13.42 15.04
N PRO A 39 -19.07 12.55 16.05
CA PRO A 39 -18.40 11.27 15.99
C PRO A 39 -18.90 10.53 14.75
N SER A 40 -17.98 10.20 13.84
CA SER A 40 -18.27 9.33 12.70
C SER A 40 -18.77 8.00 13.25
N VAL A 41 -20.02 7.65 12.95
CA VAL A 41 -20.59 6.36 13.34
C VAL A 41 -20.41 5.41 12.16
N VAL A 42 -19.83 4.24 12.41
CA VAL A 42 -19.80 3.15 11.42
C VAL A 42 -21.25 2.76 11.14
N LEU A 43 -21.69 2.96 9.90
CA LEU A 43 -23.06 2.69 9.49
C LEU A 43 -23.26 1.19 9.22
N GLU A 44 -22.24 0.54 8.66
CA GLU A 44 -22.26 -0.86 8.27
C GLU A 44 -20.85 -1.45 8.34
N GLN A 45 -20.75 -2.75 8.59
CA GLN A 45 -19.51 -3.50 8.59
C GLN A 45 -19.73 -4.81 7.83
N LEU A 46 -18.84 -5.08 6.87
CA LEU A 46 -18.80 -6.33 6.11
C LEU A 46 -17.39 -6.94 6.25
N GLU A 47 -17.33 -8.25 6.40
CA GLU A 47 -16.09 -9.03 6.40
C GLU A 47 -16.05 -9.86 5.13
N ILE A 48 -14.97 -9.74 4.36
CA ILE A 48 -14.69 -10.57 3.19
C ILE A 48 -13.55 -11.51 3.56
N SER A 49 -13.82 -12.82 3.48
CA SER A 49 -12.87 -13.91 3.75
C SER A 49 -13.32 -15.15 2.99
N GLU A 50 -12.50 -16.19 2.92
CA GLU A 50 -12.87 -17.45 2.26
C GLU A 50 -14.27 -17.94 2.70
N GLY A 51 -15.17 -18.13 1.73
CA GLY A 51 -16.53 -18.62 1.94
C GLY A 51 -17.50 -17.62 2.57
N LEU A 52 -17.10 -16.35 2.76
CA LEU A 52 -17.92 -15.28 3.33
C LEU A 52 -18.10 -14.14 2.33
N ALA A 53 -19.25 -13.45 2.42
CA ALA A 53 -19.56 -12.27 1.61
C ALA A 53 -19.37 -12.48 0.09
N GLY A 54 -19.65 -13.69 -0.41
CA GLY A 54 -19.55 -14.02 -1.83
C GLY A 54 -18.16 -14.42 -2.32
N PHE A 55 -17.11 -14.25 -1.51
CA PHE A 55 -15.75 -14.56 -1.90
C PHE A 55 -15.47 -16.08 -1.86
N GLY A 56 -15.14 -16.65 -3.01
CA GLY A 56 -14.87 -18.08 -3.19
C GLY A 56 -13.40 -18.45 -3.31
N GLY A 57 -12.48 -17.48 -3.20
CA GLY A 57 -11.05 -17.70 -3.38
C GLY A 57 -10.46 -18.68 -2.37
N ASP A 58 -9.59 -19.56 -2.86
CA ASP A 58 -8.85 -20.53 -2.05
C ASP A 58 -7.71 -19.79 -1.32
N LEU A 59 -7.84 -19.65 0.00
CA LEU A 59 -6.87 -18.96 0.85
C LEU A 59 -6.31 -19.93 1.90
N ASP A 60 -4.99 -20.01 1.99
CA ASP A 60 -4.32 -20.66 3.10
C ASP A 60 -4.20 -19.72 4.31
N PRO A 61 -4.15 -20.26 5.57
CA PRO A 61 -4.14 -19.45 6.79
C PRO A 61 -3.01 -18.43 6.91
N ILE A 62 -1.99 -18.52 6.08
CA ILE A 62 -0.81 -17.66 6.11
C ILE A 62 -0.71 -16.70 4.93
N ASP A 63 -1.63 -16.75 3.96
CA ASP A 63 -1.56 -15.96 2.72
C ASP A 63 -1.60 -14.45 2.94
N ALA A 64 -2.02 -14.05 4.14
CA ALA A 64 -2.14 -12.66 4.56
C ALA A 64 -3.06 -11.84 3.62
N PHE A 65 -4.21 -12.41 3.26
CA PHE A 65 -5.26 -11.68 2.53
C PHE A 65 -5.62 -10.38 3.26
N GLY A 66 -5.54 -9.26 2.53
CA GLY A 66 -5.68 -7.92 3.10
C GLY A 66 -4.37 -7.31 3.59
N TYR A 67 -3.21 -7.86 3.22
CA TYR A 67 -1.91 -7.25 3.55
C TYR A 67 -1.78 -5.84 2.94
N ALA A 68 -2.25 -5.70 1.70
CA ALA A 68 -2.44 -4.43 1.00
C ALA A 68 -3.83 -4.46 0.37
N VAL A 69 -4.51 -3.31 0.35
CA VAL A 69 -5.85 -3.16 -0.24
C VAL A 69 -5.90 -1.83 -0.97
N GLU A 70 -6.44 -1.82 -2.18
CA GLU A 70 -6.58 -0.64 -3.00
C GLU A 70 -7.95 -0.63 -3.70
N THR A 71 -8.53 0.56 -3.86
CA THR A 71 -9.74 0.74 -4.66
C THR A 71 -9.38 0.88 -6.12
N LEU A 72 -10.04 0.12 -7.00
CA LEU A 72 -9.74 0.15 -8.42
C LEU A 72 -10.66 1.06 -9.22
N GLY A 73 -11.65 1.71 -8.61
CA GLY A 73 -12.77 2.23 -9.39
C GLY A 73 -13.57 1.09 -10.04
N ASP A 74 -14.36 1.39 -11.05
CA ASP A 74 -15.22 0.43 -11.74
C ASP A 74 -14.45 -0.26 -12.87
N LEU A 75 -13.84 -1.42 -12.58
CA LEU A 75 -12.95 -2.12 -13.52
C LEU A 75 -13.74 -2.90 -14.58
N ASP A 76 -14.89 -3.47 -14.21
CA ASP A 76 -15.75 -4.24 -15.14
C ASP A 76 -16.85 -3.41 -15.83
N GLY A 77 -17.00 -2.14 -15.48
CA GLY A 77 -17.91 -1.19 -16.11
C GLY A 77 -19.38 -1.36 -15.68
N ASP A 78 -19.64 -1.96 -14.53
CA ASP A 78 -21.00 -2.20 -14.01
C ASP A 78 -21.54 -1.07 -13.10
N GLY A 79 -20.71 -0.05 -12.83
CA GLY A 79 -21.02 1.10 -12.00
C GLY A 79 -20.71 0.93 -10.52
N VAL A 80 -20.07 -0.17 -10.10
CA VAL A 80 -19.64 -0.44 -8.73
C VAL A 80 -18.11 -0.41 -8.65
N PRO A 81 -17.52 0.30 -7.67
CA PRO A 81 -16.08 0.23 -7.47
C PRO A 81 -15.60 -1.16 -7.00
N ASP A 82 -14.54 -1.64 -7.62
CA ASP A 82 -13.86 -2.90 -7.36
C ASP A 82 -12.62 -2.72 -6.48
N LEU A 83 -12.04 -3.83 -6.01
CA LEU A 83 -10.88 -3.82 -5.11
C LEU A 83 -9.75 -4.69 -5.64
N ALA A 84 -8.51 -4.28 -5.37
CA ALA A 84 -7.35 -5.17 -5.40
C ALA A 84 -6.89 -5.46 -3.97
N VAL A 85 -6.57 -6.73 -3.70
CA VAL A 85 -6.18 -7.22 -2.36
C VAL A 85 -4.93 -8.08 -2.47
N GLY A 86 -3.86 -7.67 -1.81
CA GLY A 86 -2.61 -8.40 -1.74
C GLY A 86 -2.66 -9.59 -0.78
N THR A 87 -2.09 -10.71 -1.21
CA THR A 87 -1.78 -11.91 -0.40
C THR A 87 -0.29 -12.19 -0.50
N ASN A 88 0.52 -11.35 0.16
CA ASN A 88 1.97 -11.33 -0.05
C ASN A 88 2.73 -12.56 0.49
N LEU A 89 2.02 -13.50 1.11
CA LEU A 89 2.56 -14.76 1.63
C LEU A 89 1.96 -15.99 0.93
N ASP A 90 1.10 -15.79 -0.07
CA ASP A 90 0.56 -16.83 -0.93
C ASP A 90 1.70 -17.66 -1.55
N ASP A 91 1.50 -18.98 -1.64
CA ASP A 91 2.52 -19.91 -2.10
C ASP A 91 2.32 -20.41 -3.54
N ASP A 92 1.39 -19.80 -4.29
CA ASP A 92 1.14 -20.11 -5.69
C ASP A 92 2.35 -19.74 -6.57
N GLY A 93 3.04 -20.77 -7.08
CA GLY A 93 4.33 -20.65 -7.78
C GLY A 93 5.56 -20.81 -6.89
N GLY A 94 5.40 -20.95 -5.58
CA GLY A 94 6.45 -21.24 -4.60
C GLY A 94 6.22 -20.52 -3.26
N ASN A 95 6.90 -20.97 -2.20
CA ASN A 95 6.72 -20.40 -0.85
C ASN A 95 6.85 -18.86 -0.81
N PHE A 96 5.82 -18.18 -0.32
CA PHE A 96 5.79 -16.72 -0.14
C PHE A 96 6.12 -15.95 -1.44
N THR A 97 5.76 -16.53 -2.59
CA THR A 97 5.87 -15.83 -3.88
C THR A 97 4.90 -14.66 -3.93
N GLY A 98 3.72 -14.85 -3.34
CA GLY A 98 2.67 -13.84 -3.20
C GLY A 98 1.72 -13.78 -4.39
N ALA A 99 0.54 -13.20 -4.17
CA ALA A 99 -0.49 -12.98 -5.19
C ALA A 99 -1.26 -11.67 -4.92
N VAL A 100 -2.07 -11.27 -5.90
CA VAL A 100 -3.08 -10.21 -5.79
C VAL A 100 -4.42 -10.77 -6.24
N TRP A 101 -5.49 -10.43 -5.51
CA TRP A 101 -6.86 -10.74 -5.88
C TRP A 101 -7.57 -9.48 -6.33
N ILE A 102 -8.17 -9.51 -7.51
CA ILE A 102 -9.15 -8.53 -7.97
C ILE A 102 -10.53 -9.00 -7.54
N LEU A 103 -11.27 -8.16 -6.82
CA LEU A 103 -12.60 -8.45 -6.33
C LEU A 103 -13.58 -7.52 -7.02
N PHE A 104 -14.44 -8.10 -7.86
CA PHE A 104 -15.57 -7.39 -8.45
C PHE A 104 -16.69 -7.35 -7.43
N LEU A 105 -17.21 -6.16 -7.12
CA LEU A 105 -18.16 -5.99 -6.02
C LEU A 105 -19.60 -5.83 -6.49
N ASN A 106 -20.53 -6.21 -5.61
CA ASN A 106 -21.93 -5.81 -5.69
C ASN A 106 -22.12 -4.45 -4.99
N PRO A 107 -23.23 -3.72 -5.27
CA PRO A 107 -23.52 -2.45 -4.59
C PRO A 107 -23.67 -2.54 -3.06
N ASP A 108 -23.86 -3.74 -2.51
CA ASP A 108 -23.91 -4.00 -1.06
C ASP A 108 -22.52 -4.35 -0.46
N GLY A 109 -21.46 -4.25 -1.25
CA GLY A 109 -20.07 -4.53 -0.86
C GLY A 109 -19.68 -6.00 -0.88
N THR A 110 -20.60 -6.93 -1.16
CA THR A 110 -20.26 -8.36 -1.31
C THR A 110 -19.55 -8.64 -2.62
N VAL A 111 -18.76 -9.71 -2.68
CA VAL A 111 -18.03 -10.12 -3.88
C VAL A 111 -18.99 -10.76 -4.89
N LYS A 112 -19.02 -10.20 -6.10
CA LYS A 112 -19.74 -10.68 -7.29
C LYS A 112 -18.92 -11.72 -8.06
N ALA A 113 -17.63 -11.46 -8.22
CA ALA A 113 -16.66 -12.33 -8.86
C ALA A 113 -15.25 -12.00 -8.37
N GLU A 114 -14.30 -12.93 -8.54
CA GLU A 114 -12.90 -12.71 -8.19
C GLU A 114 -11.94 -13.21 -9.28
N GLN A 115 -10.76 -12.58 -9.38
CA GLN A 115 -9.66 -12.97 -10.26
C GLN A 115 -8.34 -12.92 -9.49
N LYS A 116 -7.63 -14.06 -9.41
CA LYS A 116 -6.28 -14.14 -8.82
C LYS A 116 -5.22 -13.81 -9.87
N ILE A 117 -4.24 -12.99 -9.51
CA ILE A 117 -3.02 -12.73 -10.25
C ILE A 117 -1.84 -13.27 -9.41
N SER A 118 -1.11 -14.23 -9.94
CA SER A 118 0.02 -14.88 -9.26
C SER A 118 1.06 -15.32 -10.29
N ALA A 119 2.12 -16.01 -9.85
CA ALA A 119 3.07 -16.64 -10.77
C ALA A 119 2.45 -17.70 -11.69
N LEU A 120 1.27 -18.25 -11.34
CA LEU A 120 0.62 -19.36 -12.07
C LEU A 120 -0.79 -19.01 -12.59
N ALA A 121 -1.33 -17.82 -12.30
CA ALA A 121 -2.71 -17.43 -12.61
C ALA A 121 -2.85 -15.96 -13.03
N GLY A 122 -4.00 -15.62 -13.64
CA GLY A 122 -4.37 -14.24 -13.94
C GLY A 122 -3.65 -13.62 -15.13
N GLY A 123 -3.04 -14.42 -15.99
CA GLY A 123 -2.38 -13.94 -17.21
C GLY A 123 -1.01 -13.28 -16.99
N PHE A 124 -0.50 -13.26 -15.76
CA PHE A 124 0.80 -12.69 -15.46
C PHE A 124 1.93 -13.51 -16.11
N GLY A 125 2.69 -12.87 -17.00
CA GLY A 125 3.81 -13.49 -17.74
C GLY A 125 5.19 -13.26 -17.13
N GLY A 126 5.28 -12.42 -16.10
CA GLY A 126 6.52 -12.08 -15.42
C GLY A 126 7.09 -13.26 -14.60
N THR A 127 8.31 -13.09 -14.10
CA THR A 127 8.95 -14.09 -13.23
C THR A 127 8.89 -13.61 -11.79
N LEU A 128 8.19 -14.37 -10.95
CA LEU A 128 8.25 -14.24 -9.49
C LEU A 128 9.00 -15.44 -8.91
N LEU A 129 9.92 -15.18 -8.00
CA LEU A 129 10.69 -16.19 -7.29
C LEU A 129 10.12 -16.41 -5.87
N PRO A 130 10.35 -17.59 -5.27
CA PRO A 130 9.95 -17.86 -3.90
C PRO A 130 10.52 -16.81 -2.94
N GLY A 131 9.65 -16.15 -2.20
CA GLY A 131 10.00 -15.11 -1.24
C GLY A 131 9.94 -13.68 -1.78
N ASP A 132 9.60 -13.44 -3.05
CA ASP A 132 9.49 -12.08 -3.63
C ASP A 132 8.36 -11.25 -3.00
N ARG A 133 7.31 -11.93 -2.49
CA ARG A 133 6.14 -11.33 -1.83
C ARG A 133 5.37 -10.36 -2.72
N PHE A 134 5.04 -10.78 -3.92
CA PHE A 134 4.12 -10.08 -4.81
C PHE A 134 2.79 -9.78 -4.09
N GLY A 135 2.24 -8.59 -4.26
CA GLY A 135 1.09 -8.10 -3.48
C GLY A 135 1.49 -7.50 -2.12
N SER A 136 2.78 -7.24 -1.87
CA SER A 136 3.23 -6.57 -0.64
C SER A 136 2.86 -5.09 -0.56
N GLY A 137 2.61 -4.46 -1.71
CA GLY A 137 1.96 -3.16 -1.86
C GLY A 137 1.12 -3.20 -3.13
N VAL A 138 0.06 -2.41 -3.19
CA VAL A 138 -0.82 -2.28 -4.37
C VAL A 138 -1.21 -0.81 -4.48
N ALA A 139 -1.19 -0.26 -5.69
CA ALA A 139 -1.69 1.10 -5.98
C ALA A 139 -2.36 1.12 -7.36
N SER A 140 -3.52 1.80 -7.45
CA SER A 140 -4.21 2.05 -8.71
C SER A 140 -3.52 3.19 -9.45
N LEU A 141 -3.18 2.98 -10.71
CA LEU A 141 -2.53 3.97 -11.57
C LEU A 141 -3.53 4.72 -12.46
N GLY A 142 -4.83 4.42 -12.32
CA GLY A 142 -5.83 4.81 -13.31
C GLY A 142 -5.61 4.12 -14.65
N ASP A 143 -6.19 4.66 -15.72
CA ASP A 143 -6.00 4.18 -17.09
C ASP A 143 -4.70 4.74 -17.66
N LEU A 144 -3.62 3.97 -17.53
CA LEU A 144 -2.26 4.41 -17.84
C LEU A 144 -2.00 4.39 -19.35
N ASP A 145 -2.57 3.41 -20.05
CA ASP A 145 -2.37 3.21 -21.50
C ASP A 145 -3.49 3.78 -22.40
N GLY A 146 -4.55 4.31 -21.79
CA GLY A 146 -5.63 5.03 -22.45
C GLY A 146 -6.67 4.11 -23.11
N ASP A 147 -6.79 2.86 -22.66
CA ASP A 147 -7.74 1.89 -23.20
C ASP A 147 -9.09 1.84 -22.47
N GLY A 148 -9.22 2.60 -21.38
CA GLY A 148 -10.41 2.71 -20.55
C GLY A 148 -10.49 1.68 -19.42
N VAL A 149 -9.43 0.90 -19.18
CA VAL A 149 -9.30 -0.03 -18.05
C VAL A 149 -8.29 0.51 -17.06
N ILE A 150 -8.50 0.26 -15.77
CA ILE A 150 -7.61 0.74 -14.71
C ILE A 150 -6.44 -0.22 -14.53
N ASP A 151 -5.25 0.35 -14.41
CA ASP A 151 -3.97 -0.34 -14.29
C ASP A 151 -3.42 -0.28 -12.86
N LEU A 152 -2.46 -1.16 -12.56
CA LEU A 152 -1.95 -1.36 -11.21
C LEU A 152 -0.43 -1.29 -11.11
N ALA A 153 0.07 -0.80 -9.97
CA ALA A 153 1.40 -1.11 -9.48
C ALA A 153 1.31 -2.13 -8.34
N VAL A 154 2.15 -3.17 -8.38
CA VAL A 154 2.19 -4.24 -7.39
C VAL A 154 3.61 -4.47 -6.88
N GLY A 155 3.77 -4.48 -5.56
CA GLY A 155 5.07 -4.60 -4.91
C GLY A 155 5.57 -6.02 -4.69
N THR A 156 6.85 -6.25 -5.00
CA THR A 156 7.64 -7.44 -4.62
C THR A 156 8.76 -7.02 -3.69
N SER A 157 8.40 -6.55 -2.49
CA SER A 157 9.32 -5.87 -1.57
C SER A 157 10.49 -6.71 -1.04
N PHE A 158 10.54 -7.99 -1.35
CA PHE A 158 11.64 -8.89 -1.00
C PHE A 158 12.39 -9.44 -2.21
N ALA A 159 12.03 -9.01 -3.42
CA ALA A 159 12.70 -9.43 -4.64
C ALA A 159 14.21 -9.16 -4.59
N ASP A 160 14.95 -10.15 -5.08
CA ASP A 160 16.41 -10.13 -5.15
C ASP A 160 16.93 -9.65 -6.53
N THR A 161 16.08 -9.09 -7.40
CA THR A 161 16.38 -8.75 -8.81
C THR A 161 17.65 -7.90 -8.97
N PHE A 162 17.85 -6.90 -8.11
CA PHE A 162 19.05 -6.04 -8.13
C PHE A 162 20.09 -6.42 -7.06
N GLY A 163 19.72 -7.28 -6.11
CA GLY A 163 20.52 -7.65 -4.95
C GLY A 163 19.65 -7.99 -3.76
N PHE A 164 20.28 -8.55 -2.71
CA PHE A 164 19.60 -9.10 -1.55
C PHE A 164 18.52 -8.18 -0.99
N SER A 165 17.26 -8.59 -1.11
CA SER A 165 16.02 -7.91 -0.71
C SER A 165 15.99 -6.42 -1.06
N SER A 166 16.56 -6.07 -2.21
CA SER A 166 16.47 -4.71 -2.76
C SER A 166 15.01 -4.32 -3.02
N GLY A 167 14.19 -5.29 -3.41
CA GLY A 167 12.78 -5.11 -3.74
C GLY A 167 12.59 -4.60 -5.17
N ALA A 168 11.39 -4.80 -5.69
CA ALA A 168 10.93 -4.34 -6.99
C ALA A 168 9.43 -4.02 -6.94
N ILE A 169 8.92 -3.46 -8.03
CA ILE A 169 7.49 -3.34 -8.30
C ILE A 169 7.22 -3.83 -9.72
N TRP A 170 5.98 -4.21 -9.98
CA TRP A 170 5.45 -4.53 -11.29
C TRP A 170 4.37 -3.54 -11.65
N ILE A 171 4.45 -2.94 -12.82
CA ILE A 171 3.32 -2.26 -13.45
C ILE A 171 2.55 -3.30 -14.23
N LEU A 172 1.24 -3.40 -14.00
CA LEU A 172 0.33 -4.32 -14.65
C LEU A 172 -0.71 -3.51 -15.39
N LEU A 173 -0.68 -3.59 -16.72
CA LEU A 173 -1.81 -3.15 -17.52
C LEU A 173 -2.86 -4.26 -17.49
N LEU A 174 -4.11 -3.93 -17.22
CA LEU A 174 -5.17 -4.93 -16.99
C LEU A 174 -6.14 -5.05 -18.17
N ASN A 175 -6.86 -6.16 -18.20
CA ASN A 175 -8.12 -6.28 -18.92
C ASN A 175 -9.29 -6.03 -17.95
N ALA A 176 -10.46 -5.66 -18.45
CA ALA A 176 -11.66 -5.44 -17.64
C ALA A 176 -12.15 -6.68 -16.86
N ASP A 177 -11.65 -7.88 -17.17
CA ASP A 177 -11.89 -9.11 -16.40
C ASP A 177 -10.89 -9.34 -15.26
N GLY A 178 -9.99 -8.37 -15.02
CA GLY A 178 -8.98 -8.42 -13.96
C GLY A 178 -7.74 -9.24 -14.31
N THR A 179 -7.63 -9.79 -15.53
CA THR A 179 -6.41 -10.47 -15.98
C THR A 179 -5.36 -9.46 -16.47
N VAL A 180 -4.08 -9.86 -16.41
CA VAL A 180 -2.96 -9.04 -16.89
C VAL A 180 -2.92 -9.03 -18.42
N LYS A 181 -2.95 -7.84 -19.01
CA LYS A 181 -2.76 -7.56 -20.44
C LYS A 181 -1.27 -7.46 -20.78
N SER A 182 -0.50 -6.78 -19.95
CA SER A 182 0.97 -6.73 -20.04
C SER A 182 1.59 -6.25 -18.73
N GLU A 183 2.85 -6.63 -18.51
CA GLU A 183 3.58 -6.33 -17.29
C GLU A 183 4.96 -5.73 -17.55
N LEU A 184 5.42 -4.88 -16.61
CA LEU A 184 6.76 -4.29 -16.61
C LEU A 184 7.34 -4.31 -15.20
N GLU A 185 8.52 -4.90 -15.04
CA GLU A 185 9.27 -4.84 -13.78
C GLU A 185 10.04 -3.51 -13.65
N ILE A 186 9.92 -2.86 -12.51
CA ILE A 186 10.73 -1.73 -12.09
C ILE A 186 11.53 -2.12 -10.85
N SER A 187 12.85 -2.05 -10.96
CA SER A 187 13.79 -2.43 -9.90
C SER A 187 15.03 -1.53 -9.92
N GLY A 188 16.02 -1.80 -9.07
CA GLY A 188 17.31 -1.10 -9.11
C GLY A 188 18.08 -1.23 -10.43
N ASN A 189 17.70 -2.18 -11.32
CA ASN A 189 18.24 -2.29 -12.67
C ASN A 189 17.60 -1.33 -13.68
N THR A 190 16.46 -0.72 -13.36
CA THR A 190 15.81 0.25 -14.24
C THR A 190 16.74 1.45 -14.46
N PRO A 191 17.01 1.88 -15.70
CA PRO A 191 18.03 2.90 -15.97
C PRO A 191 17.90 4.20 -15.16
N ALA A 192 16.66 4.67 -14.94
CA ALA A 192 16.38 5.86 -14.14
C ALA A 192 16.61 5.67 -12.62
N LEU A 193 16.76 4.43 -12.14
CA LEU A 193 16.88 4.07 -10.73
C LEU A 193 18.28 3.60 -10.32
N VAL A 194 19.23 3.55 -11.27
CA VAL A 194 20.60 3.09 -11.00
C VAL A 194 21.24 3.93 -9.91
N GLY A 195 21.59 3.28 -8.80
CA GLY A 195 22.22 3.92 -7.63
C GLY A 195 21.23 4.54 -6.63
N LEU A 196 19.93 4.49 -6.87
CA LEU A 196 18.91 5.02 -5.96
C LEU A 196 18.42 3.96 -4.95
N ILE A 197 18.37 2.69 -5.36
CA ILE A 197 17.87 1.56 -4.54
C ILE A 197 19.05 0.69 -4.08
N PRO A 198 19.48 0.77 -2.80
CA PRO A 198 20.51 -0.11 -2.27
C PRO A 198 19.99 -1.50 -1.94
N PHE A 199 20.91 -2.41 -1.58
CA PHE A 199 20.54 -3.72 -1.06
C PHE A 199 19.73 -3.60 0.22
N ASN A 200 18.80 -4.54 0.40
CA ASN A 200 17.90 -4.63 1.53
C ASN A 200 16.99 -3.39 1.69
N ALA A 201 16.83 -2.55 0.67
CA ALA A 201 15.96 -1.37 0.72
C ALA A 201 14.48 -1.72 0.91
N ARG A 202 14.07 -2.92 0.49
CA ARG A 202 12.67 -3.38 0.45
C ARG A 202 11.75 -2.41 -0.28
N PHE A 203 12.25 -1.93 -1.42
CA PHE A 203 11.51 -1.11 -2.35
C PHE A 203 10.24 -1.83 -2.80
N GLY A 204 9.11 -1.12 -2.82
CA GLY A 204 7.82 -1.69 -3.23
C GLY A 204 6.94 -2.19 -2.08
N ARG A 205 7.27 -1.89 -0.81
CA ARG A 205 6.38 -2.27 0.30
C ARG A 205 5.11 -1.41 0.35
N SER A 206 5.25 -0.11 0.18
CA SER A 206 4.15 0.85 0.12
C SER A 206 4.17 1.50 -1.26
N LEU A 207 2.99 1.66 -1.84
CA LEU A 207 2.77 2.21 -3.16
C LEU A 207 1.61 3.17 -3.07
N GLU A 208 1.69 4.28 -3.80
CA GLU A 208 0.62 5.26 -3.85
C GLU A 208 0.72 6.10 -5.12
N ALA A 209 -0.36 6.18 -5.90
CA ALA A 209 -0.42 7.08 -7.05
C ALA A 209 -0.57 8.53 -6.57
N LEU A 210 0.34 9.41 -6.99
CA LEU A 210 0.31 10.82 -6.61
C LEU A 210 -0.53 11.65 -7.59
N GLY A 211 -0.96 11.09 -8.72
CA GLY A 211 -1.46 11.83 -9.86
C GLY A 211 -0.35 12.51 -10.65
N ASP A 212 -0.75 13.37 -11.58
CA ASP A 212 0.13 14.11 -12.49
C ASP A 212 0.73 15.34 -11.79
N LEU A 213 1.87 15.15 -11.14
CA LEU A 213 2.67 16.17 -10.46
C LEU A 213 3.44 17.06 -11.44
N ASN A 214 3.88 16.52 -12.58
CA ASN A 214 4.75 17.24 -13.53
C ASN A 214 3.99 17.91 -14.69
N GLY A 215 2.69 17.63 -14.84
CA GLY A 215 1.80 18.17 -15.86
C GLY A 215 1.93 17.50 -17.24
N ASP A 216 2.46 16.27 -17.33
CA ASP A 216 2.62 15.55 -18.58
C ASP A 216 1.42 14.66 -18.97
N GLY A 217 0.43 14.57 -18.07
CA GLY A 217 -0.81 13.80 -18.26
C GLY A 217 -0.73 12.35 -17.79
N VAL A 218 0.38 11.91 -17.21
CA VAL A 218 0.58 10.57 -16.63
C VAL A 218 0.64 10.68 -15.11
N THR A 219 0.14 9.67 -14.38
CA THR A 219 0.29 9.67 -12.93
C THR A 219 1.72 9.35 -12.50
N GLU A 220 2.20 10.05 -11.49
CA GLU A 220 3.39 9.66 -10.73
C GLU A 220 3.05 8.60 -9.69
N LEU A 221 4.07 7.85 -9.30
CA LEU A 221 3.98 6.80 -8.29
C LEU A 221 4.99 7.05 -7.17
N ALA A 222 4.52 7.11 -5.93
CA ALA A 222 5.37 7.06 -4.74
C ALA A 222 5.62 5.59 -4.32
N VAL A 223 6.87 5.27 -4.00
CA VAL A 223 7.29 3.93 -3.60
C VAL A 223 8.16 3.96 -2.36
N GLY A 224 7.76 3.22 -1.32
CA GLY A 224 8.52 3.09 -0.09
C GLY A 224 9.71 2.14 -0.21
N ALA A 225 10.86 2.59 0.26
CA ALA A 225 12.10 1.83 0.44
C ALA A 225 12.52 1.91 1.91
N TRP A 226 11.62 1.49 2.80
CA TRP A 226 11.70 1.77 4.24
C TRP A 226 12.91 1.15 4.97
N LYS A 227 13.62 0.20 4.37
CA LYS A 227 14.85 -0.37 4.93
C LYS A 227 16.13 0.26 4.39
N ASP A 228 16.03 1.28 3.54
CA ASP A 228 17.16 2.05 3.02
C ASP A 228 17.75 2.99 4.08
N ALA A 229 18.72 2.51 4.87
CA ALA A 229 19.58 3.32 5.75
C ALA A 229 18.87 4.42 6.57
N GLY A 230 17.71 4.10 7.16
CA GLY A 230 16.84 5.05 7.88
C GLY A 230 15.45 5.15 7.26
N GLY A 231 15.31 4.75 6.00
CA GLY A 231 14.09 4.75 5.20
C GLY A 231 14.12 5.80 4.11
N ALA A 232 13.46 5.51 3.00
CA ALA A 232 13.33 6.40 1.86
C ALA A 232 11.96 6.23 1.19
N THR A 233 11.54 7.26 0.46
CA THR A 233 10.44 7.20 -0.52
C THR A 233 10.99 7.66 -1.86
N LEU A 234 10.65 6.98 -2.95
CA LEU A 234 10.99 7.41 -4.30
C LEU A 234 9.71 7.86 -4.99
N VAL A 235 9.75 9.04 -5.63
CA VAL A 235 8.72 9.50 -6.57
C VAL A 235 9.17 9.13 -7.96
N LEU A 236 8.38 8.33 -8.67
CA LEU A 236 8.65 7.86 -10.02
C LEU A 236 7.77 8.61 -11.00
N PHE A 237 8.38 9.20 -12.02
CA PHE A 237 7.70 9.82 -13.15
C PHE A 237 7.59 8.79 -14.26
N LEU A 238 6.37 8.40 -14.59
CA LEU A 238 6.06 7.31 -15.52
C LEU A 238 5.72 7.86 -16.92
N ASP A 239 5.81 7.02 -17.94
CA ASP A 239 5.11 7.25 -19.20
C ASP A 239 3.82 6.40 -19.28
N SER A 240 3.06 6.57 -20.35
CA SER A 240 1.81 5.84 -20.59
C SER A 240 2.00 4.33 -20.80
N ALA A 241 3.23 3.83 -20.83
CA ALA A 241 3.54 2.40 -20.84
C ALA A 241 4.05 1.92 -19.47
N GLY A 242 4.03 2.77 -18.45
CA GLY A 242 4.53 2.49 -17.11
C GLY A 242 6.05 2.55 -16.97
N SER A 243 6.79 2.97 -18.00
CA SER A 243 8.25 3.06 -17.90
C SER A 243 8.68 4.30 -17.14
N VAL A 244 9.69 4.15 -16.27
CA VAL A 244 10.21 5.26 -15.45
C VAL A 244 11.07 6.19 -16.31
N GLN A 245 10.61 7.43 -16.49
CA GLN A 245 11.32 8.50 -17.19
C GLN A 245 12.38 9.15 -16.30
N SER A 246 12.02 9.41 -15.04
CA SER A 246 12.90 9.96 -14.02
C SER A 246 12.42 9.56 -12.63
N ALA A 247 13.27 9.77 -11.62
CA ALA A 247 12.90 9.49 -10.24
C ALA A 247 13.58 10.46 -9.27
N THR A 248 12.85 10.80 -8.21
CA THR A 248 13.36 11.59 -7.09
C THR A 248 13.32 10.76 -5.82
N LYS A 249 14.50 10.59 -5.20
CA LYS A 249 14.62 9.92 -3.90
C LYS A 249 14.49 10.95 -2.78
N ILE A 250 13.54 10.75 -1.89
CA ILE A 250 13.35 11.50 -0.66
C ILE A 250 13.83 10.63 0.51
N ALA A 251 14.86 11.09 1.20
CA ALA A 251 15.47 10.44 2.37
C ALA A 251 16.09 11.51 3.28
N ALA A 252 16.51 11.12 4.48
CA ALA A 252 17.11 12.03 5.45
C ALA A 252 18.26 12.88 4.84
N GLY A 253 18.10 14.20 4.87
CA GLY A 253 19.08 15.17 4.36
C GLY A 253 19.15 15.24 2.82
N GLN A 254 18.18 14.67 2.12
CA GLN A 254 18.10 14.62 0.66
C GLN A 254 16.79 15.25 0.17
N SER A 255 16.84 15.86 -1.03
CA SER A 255 15.65 16.32 -1.74
C SER A 255 14.72 17.21 -0.92
N GLY A 256 15.28 18.07 -0.08
CA GLY A 256 14.52 19.03 0.75
C GLY A 256 14.03 18.48 2.09
N LEU A 257 14.28 17.21 2.40
CA LEU A 257 13.95 16.62 3.70
C LEU A 257 15.09 16.81 4.71
N ASP A 258 14.74 17.04 5.98
CA ASP A 258 15.70 17.27 7.05
C ASP A 258 16.62 16.05 7.28
N ALA A 259 17.81 16.29 7.84
CA ALA A 259 18.78 15.22 8.13
C ALA A 259 18.38 14.35 9.34
N ASP A 260 17.43 14.81 10.16
CA ASP A 260 16.98 14.13 11.38
C ASP A 260 15.57 13.55 11.18
N VAL A 261 15.47 12.62 10.22
CA VAL A 261 14.24 11.88 9.92
C VAL A 261 14.26 10.56 10.66
N ALA A 262 13.10 10.16 11.15
CA ALA A 262 12.95 8.94 11.92
C ALA A 262 13.19 7.66 11.09
N VAL A 263 13.46 6.57 11.81
CA VAL A 263 13.75 5.25 11.25
C VAL A 263 12.50 4.64 10.60
N ASN A 264 12.72 3.88 9.53
CA ASN A 264 11.70 3.25 8.69
C ASN A 264 10.82 4.26 7.94
N PHE A 265 11.35 5.44 7.59
CA PHE A 265 10.66 6.38 6.71
C PHE A 265 10.25 5.72 5.38
N GLY A 266 9.01 5.91 4.94
CA GLY A 266 8.44 5.23 3.77
C GLY A 266 7.72 3.93 4.10
N THR A 267 7.42 3.62 5.37
CA THR A 267 6.64 2.41 5.73
C THR A 267 5.21 2.43 5.21
N GLY A 268 4.58 3.60 5.28
CA GLY A 268 3.27 3.89 4.72
C GLY A 268 3.35 5.19 3.95
N ILE A 269 2.58 5.30 2.88
CA ILE A 269 2.48 6.49 2.04
C ILE A 269 1.00 6.72 1.77
N ALA A 270 0.58 7.98 1.68
CA ALA A 270 -0.75 8.34 1.22
C ALA A 270 -0.69 9.63 0.42
N ALA A 271 -1.38 9.67 -0.72
CA ALA A 271 -1.47 10.86 -1.56
C ALA A 271 -2.42 11.83 -0.88
N LEU A 272 -2.00 13.08 -0.76
CA LEU A 272 -2.82 14.16 -0.26
C LEU A 272 -3.26 15.02 -1.45
N GLY A 273 -4.29 15.83 -1.22
CA GLY A 273 -4.59 16.92 -2.14
C GLY A 273 -3.46 17.95 -2.18
N ASP A 274 -3.61 18.96 -3.02
CA ASP A 274 -2.81 20.19 -2.95
C ASP A 274 -3.24 20.98 -1.70
N LEU A 275 -2.49 20.84 -0.60
CA LEU A 275 -2.82 21.45 0.69
C LEU A 275 -2.34 22.89 0.79
N ASP A 276 -1.31 23.29 0.02
CA ASP A 276 -0.77 24.65 0.04
C ASP A 276 -1.25 25.55 -1.11
N GLY A 277 -2.00 24.99 -2.06
CA GLY A 277 -2.66 25.68 -3.17
C GLY A 277 -1.71 26.04 -4.31
N ASP A 278 -0.58 25.36 -4.46
CA ASP A 278 0.42 25.66 -5.49
C ASP A 278 0.24 24.88 -6.80
N GLY A 279 -0.76 23.99 -6.86
CA GLY A 279 -1.10 23.17 -8.00
C GLY A 279 -0.38 21.82 -8.06
N VAL A 280 0.49 21.51 -7.09
CA VAL A 280 1.15 20.21 -6.94
C VAL A 280 0.48 19.46 -5.78
N ARG A 281 0.28 18.15 -5.92
CA ARG A 281 -0.28 17.33 -4.84
C ARG A 281 0.78 17.02 -3.80
N ASP A 282 0.35 16.97 -2.55
CA ASP A 282 1.20 16.69 -1.41
C ASP A 282 1.14 15.21 -1.02
N MET A 283 1.96 14.76 -0.08
CA MET A 283 1.88 13.39 0.42
C MET A 283 2.16 13.27 1.92
N ALA A 284 1.60 12.24 2.55
CA ALA A 284 1.96 11.82 3.89
C ALA A 284 2.86 10.58 3.84
N VAL A 285 3.92 10.57 4.65
CA VAL A 285 4.86 9.45 4.73
C VAL A 285 5.08 9.04 6.19
N GLY A 286 4.90 7.76 6.47
CA GLY A 286 5.10 7.19 7.78
C GLY A 286 6.55 6.80 8.07
N ALA A 287 6.96 6.95 9.33
CA ALA A 287 8.24 6.50 9.87
C ALA A 287 8.00 5.78 11.20
N ASN A 288 7.54 4.54 11.12
CA ASN A 288 7.02 3.82 12.30
C ASN A 288 8.09 3.38 13.30
N GLY A 289 9.38 3.49 12.96
CA GLY A 289 10.50 3.12 13.83
C GLY A 289 10.94 4.24 14.78
N ALA A 290 10.25 5.37 14.77
CA ALA A 290 10.57 6.53 15.60
C ALA A 290 10.30 6.30 17.09
N ASP A 291 11.10 6.95 17.94
CA ASP A 291 10.86 7.15 19.38
C ASP A 291 10.36 5.90 20.13
N ASP A 292 11.21 4.88 20.23
CA ASP A 292 10.86 3.56 20.80
C ASP A 292 9.62 2.93 20.13
N TRP A 293 9.59 3.00 18.80
CA TRP A 293 8.52 2.43 17.96
C TRP A 293 7.13 3.04 18.18
N ARG A 294 7.04 4.23 18.79
CA ARG A 294 5.80 5.02 18.79
C ARG A 294 5.37 5.39 17.38
N GLY A 295 6.34 5.71 16.53
CA GLY A 295 6.11 6.06 15.13
C GLY A 295 5.66 7.52 14.91
N GLU A 296 5.76 7.95 13.67
CA GLU A 296 5.53 9.33 13.23
C GLU A 296 5.00 9.37 11.79
N VAL A 297 4.37 10.49 11.42
CA VAL A 297 3.93 10.79 10.06
C VAL A 297 4.48 12.15 9.64
N TRP A 298 4.97 12.24 8.41
CA TRP A 298 5.49 13.45 7.80
C TRP A 298 4.57 13.87 6.66
N VAL A 299 3.99 15.05 6.75
CA VAL A 299 3.30 15.70 5.63
C VAL A 299 4.34 16.43 4.81
N LEU A 300 4.44 16.12 3.53
CA LEU A 300 5.42 16.65 2.60
C LEU A 300 4.70 17.47 1.53
N PHE A 301 5.04 18.74 1.47
CA PHE A 301 4.63 19.63 0.39
C PHE A 301 5.63 19.50 -0.75
N LEU A 302 5.18 19.07 -1.93
CA LEU A 302 6.06 18.67 -3.02
C LEU A 302 6.24 19.77 -4.06
N ASN A 303 7.39 19.77 -4.73
CA ASN A 303 7.56 20.42 -6.02
C ASN A 303 7.17 19.45 -7.14
N SER A 304 6.92 19.96 -8.34
CA SER A 304 6.57 19.16 -9.53
C SER A 304 7.65 18.16 -9.96
N ASP A 305 8.88 18.29 -9.46
CA ASP A 305 9.99 17.34 -9.66
C ASP A 305 10.09 16.28 -8.54
N GLY A 306 9.11 16.26 -7.63
CA GLY A 306 9.02 15.30 -6.52
C GLY A 306 9.96 15.62 -5.36
N THR A 307 10.68 16.76 -5.37
CA THR A 307 11.45 17.21 -4.20
C THR A 307 10.53 17.86 -3.16
N VAL A 308 10.97 17.88 -1.90
CA VAL A 308 10.22 18.46 -0.79
C VAL A 308 10.48 19.96 -0.71
N LYS A 309 9.41 20.76 -0.82
CA LYS A 309 9.40 22.22 -0.67
C LYS A 309 9.31 22.62 0.80
N GLN A 310 8.41 21.97 1.53
CA GLN A 310 8.17 22.14 2.96
C GLN A 310 7.72 20.80 3.55
N HIS A 311 7.89 20.61 4.85
CA HIS A 311 7.35 19.45 5.55
C HIS A 311 6.80 19.82 6.93
N GLN A 312 5.97 18.93 7.46
CA GLN A 312 5.47 18.98 8.82
C GLN A 312 5.52 17.59 9.45
N ARG A 313 6.20 17.48 10.60
CA ARG A 313 6.22 16.27 11.42
C ARG A 313 5.02 16.21 12.37
N ILE A 314 4.27 15.13 12.28
CA ILE A 314 3.17 14.74 13.15
C ILE A 314 3.63 13.54 13.99
N ALA A 315 3.68 13.73 15.29
CA ALA A 315 4.16 12.76 16.26
C ALA A 315 3.46 13.01 17.59
N GLN A 316 3.73 12.21 18.61
CA GLN A 316 3.30 12.53 19.96
C GLN A 316 3.72 13.97 20.33
N ASP A 317 2.74 14.78 20.75
CA ASP A 317 2.89 16.19 21.14
C ASP A 317 3.46 17.13 20.03
N SER A 318 3.44 16.70 18.75
CA SER A 318 3.90 17.48 17.59
C SER A 318 2.85 17.52 16.48
N GLY A 319 2.91 18.53 15.62
CA GLY A 319 2.06 18.60 14.42
C GLY A 319 0.55 18.68 14.70
N GLY A 320 0.17 19.08 15.92
CA GLY A 320 -1.24 19.15 16.33
C GLY A 320 -1.84 17.82 16.78
N PHE A 321 -1.06 16.73 16.85
CA PHE A 321 -1.50 15.45 17.38
C PHE A 321 -1.45 15.45 18.91
N GLY A 322 -2.63 15.41 19.54
CA GLY A 322 -2.78 15.40 21.00
C GLY A 322 -3.01 14.01 21.61
N GLY A 323 -2.87 12.94 20.81
CA GLY A 323 -2.96 11.56 21.29
C GLY A 323 -1.69 11.14 22.02
N ALA A 324 -1.83 10.31 23.04
CA ALA A 324 -0.69 9.60 23.61
C ALA A 324 -0.34 8.43 22.68
N LEU A 325 0.95 8.25 22.40
CA LEU A 325 1.48 7.05 21.76
C LEU A 325 2.30 6.26 22.77
N ASP A 326 1.91 5.02 23.00
CA ASP A 326 2.69 4.09 23.79
C ASP A 326 3.84 3.51 22.94
N PRO A 327 4.96 3.10 23.56
CA PRO A 327 5.99 2.34 22.85
C PRO A 327 5.38 1.16 22.08
N ASP A 328 5.88 0.93 20.86
CA ASP A 328 5.38 -0.09 19.92
C ASP A 328 3.97 0.17 19.33
N ASP A 329 3.42 1.39 19.41
CA ASP A 329 2.17 1.75 18.70
C ASP A 329 2.32 1.78 17.18
N LEU A 330 3.55 1.97 16.67
CA LEU A 330 3.90 1.94 15.25
C LEU A 330 3.08 2.92 14.39
N PHE A 331 2.80 4.10 14.91
CA PHE A 331 2.08 5.16 14.20
C PHE A 331 2.75 5.46 12.84
N GLY A 332 1.94 5.57 11.78
CA GLY A 332 2.43 5.71 10.40
C GLY A 332 2.84 4.40 9.71
N THR A 333 2.52 3.22 10.24
CA THR A 333 2.81 1.95 9.55
C THR A 333 2.07 1.80 8.23
N SER A 334 0.79 2.16 8.21
CA SER A 334 -0.06 2.23 7.02
C SER A 334 -0.74 3.59 7.02
N LEU A 335 -0.85 4.17 5.83
CA LEU A 335 -1.56 5.41 5.57
C LEU A 335 -2.47 5.16 4.37
N GLY A 336 -3.57 5.90 4.30
CA GLY A 336 -4.50 5.88 3.18
C GLY A 336 -5.36 7.12 3.23
N THR A 337 -5.94 7.49 2.10
CA THR A 337 -6.89 8.59 1.98
C THR A 337 -8.26 8.08 1.58
N LEU A 338 -9.26 8.97 1.65
CA LEU A 338 -10.67 8.72 1.35
C LEU A 338 -11.11 9.61 0.20
#